data_AF-A0A9X0P1F1-F1
#
_entry.id   AF-A0A9X0P1F1-F1
#
_cell.length_a   1.000
_cell.length_b   1.000
_cell.length_c   1.000
_cell.angle_alpha   90.00
_cell.angle_beta   90.00
_cell.angle_gamma   90.00
#
_symmetry.space_group_name_H-M   'P 1'
#
loop_
_entity.id
_entity.type
_entity.pdbx_description
1 polymer ?
#
loop_
_entity_poly.entity_id
_entity_poly.type
_entity_poly.pdbx_seq_one_letter_code
_entity_poly.pdbx_strand_id
1 'polypeptide(L)'
;MRQIGGGNAPYFFFKGCAHVIDHIEKTVPSILAQYHAAHGLTQVPVLVDHIRPLIEERGFADRIIWEAYDFPAKNIAAQVSFYQEEMGAYLGVGDYARIQYSAHLNFCWQRFAVCKEMFHCILDVSPSNRVTEIGGLMKLSELLVSGASRSLAEFKPHDTEQDAEVLALETLFPLELRKRHLEQYSAGLITDYQLALRYRIPEDYARIGMYENYIGGIERLREGTLLEI
;
A
#
# COMPACT_ATOMS: atom_id res chain seq x y z
N MET A 1 24.75 49.93 -7.38
CA MET A 1 24.27 48.99 -8.40
C MET A 1 25.04 47.69 -8.24
N ARG A 2 24.34 46.55 -8.34
CA ARG A 2 24.75 45.13 -8.18
C ARG A 2 24.58 44.49 -6.79
N GLN A 3 23.42 43.84 -6.69
CA GLN A 3 23.09 42.69 -5.84
C GLN A 3 24.09 41.54 -6.05
N ILE A 4 24.36 40.78 -5.00
CA ILE A 4 24.98 39.45 -5.07
C ILE A 4 23.95 38.45 -4.54
N GLY A 5 23.68 37.44 -5.36
CA GLY A 5 22.45 36.66 -5.40
C GLY A 5 22.22 35.69 -4.24
N GLY A 6 20.93 35.39 -4.06
CA GLY A 6 20.43 34.32 -3.21
C GLY A 6 20.88 32.95 -3.69
N GLY A 7 21.25 32.10 -2.72
CA GLY A 7 21.61 30.71 -2.94
C GLY A 7 20.40 29.90 -3.41
N ASN A 8 20.52 29.29 -4.58
CA ASN A 8 19.61 28.28 -5.08
C ASN A 8 19.75 27.00 -4.23
N ALA A 9 18.62 26.52 -3.69
CA ALA A 9 18.50 25.16 -3.20
C ALA A 9 18.61 24.16 -4.38
N PRO A 10 19.29 23.01 -4.22
CA PRO A 10 19.40 22.03 -5.29
C PRO A 10 18.07 21.30 -5.48
N TYR A 11 17.47 21.47 -6.66
CA TYR A 11 16.39 20.64 -7.18
C TYR A 11 16.93 19.22 -7.45
N PHE A 12 16.41 18.20 -6.76
CA PHE A 12 16.70 16.80 -7.05
C PHE A 12 15.57 16.18 -7.86
N PHE A 13 15.87 15.80 -9.11
CA PHE A 13 14.98 15.07 -10.02
C PHE A 13 14.92 13.58 -9.60
N PHE A 14 13.76 13.13 -9.10
CA PHE A 14 13.43 11.72 -8.88
C PHE A 14 12.93 11.10 -10.20
N LYS A 15 13.61 10.10 -10.75
CA LYS A 15 13.16 9.38 -11.97
C LYS A 15 12.79 7.90 -11.79
N GLY A 16 12.70 7.42 -10.55
CA GLY A 16 12.21 6.06 -10.25
C GLY A 16 11.22 5.97 -9.08
N CYS A 17 10.96 7.08 -8.38
CA CYS A 17 10.12 7.15 -7.17
C CYS A 17 8.77 7.85 -7.44
N ALA A 18 8.55 8.39 -8.65
CA ALA A 18 7.41 9.25 -8.96
C ALA A 18 6.05 8.52 -8.98
N HIS A 19 6.04 7.22 -9.30
CA HIS A 19 4.80 6.45 -9.44
C HIS A 19 4.15 6.14 -8.09
N VAL A 20 4.91 5.58 -7.13
CA VAL A 20 4.39 5.31 -5.79
C VAL A 20 4.00 6.60 -5.06
N ILE A 21 4.77 7.68 -5.24
CA ILE A 21 4.44 8.99 -4.67
C ILE A 21 3.08 9.48 -5.19
N ASP A 22 2.82 9.41 -6.49
CA ASP A 22 1.51 9.79 -7.07
C ASP A 22 0.36 8.93 -6.50
N HIS A 23 0.62 7.63 -6.28
CA HIS A 23 -0.38 6.76 -5.68
C HIS A 23 -0.64 7.08 -4.19
N ILE A 24 0.39 7.40 -3.40
CA ILE A 24 0.25 7.82 -2.01
C ILE A 24 -0.42 9.20 -1.91
N GLU A 25 -0.09 10.13 -2.81
CA GLU A 25 -0.61 11.50 -2.83
C GLU A 25 -2.06 11.57 -3.31
N LYS A 26 -2.42 10.81 -4.34
CA LYS A 26 -3.69 11.00 -5.06
C LYS A 26 -4.55 9.74 -5.07
N THR A 27 -3.95 8.60 -5.43
CA THR A 27 -4.72 7.38 -5.69
C THR A 27 -5.35 6.85 -4.41
N VAL A 28 -4.54 6.62 -3.36
CA VAL A 28 -5.00 6.11 -2.06
C VAL A 28 -5.93 7.11 -1.38
N PRO A 29 -5.63 8.41 -1.27
CA PRO A 29 -6.58 9.38 -0.72
C PRO A 29 -7.91 9.42 -1.47
N SER A 30 -7.89 9.30 -2.80
CA SER A 30 -9.12 9.19 -3.60
C SER A 30 -9.91 7.91 -3.30
N ILE A 31 -9.24 6.74 -3.18
CA ILE A 31 -9.89 5.48 -2.76
C ILE A 31 -10.53 5.66 -1.38
N LEU A 32 -9.78 6.20 -0.42
CA LEU A 32 -10.23 6.38 0.96
C LEU A 32 -11.37 7.38 1.06
N ALA A 33 -11.37 8.46 0.27
CA ALA A 33 -12.45 9.43 0.22
C ALA A 33 -13.76 8.79 -0.30
N GLN A 34 -13.66 8.01 -1.38
CA GLN A 34 -14.81 7.29 -1.94
C GLN A 34 -15.33 6.22 -0.98
N TYR A 35 -14.42 5.44 -0.36
CA TYR A 35 -14.77 4.47 0.67
C TYR A 35 -15.45 5.16 1.86
N HIS A 36 -14.89 6.30 2.33
CA HIS A 36 -15.46 7.06 3.45
C HIS A 36 -16.88 7.53 3.14
N ALA A 37 -17.09 8.10 1.95
CA ALA A 37 -18.41 8.58 1.53
C ALA A 37 -19.45 7.45 1.47
N ALA A 38 -19.06 6.24 1.05
CA ALA A 38 -19.97 5.11 0.90
C ALA A 38 -20.18 4.29 2.19
N HIS A 39 -19.14 4.12 3.00
CA HIS A 39 -19.12 3.13 4.09
C HIS A 39 -18.66 3.70 5.45
N GLY A 40 -18.14 4.93 5.48
CA GLY A 40 -17.60 5.57 6.68
C GLY A 40 -16.26 4.97 7.12
N LEU A 41 -15.17 5.74 6.98
CA LEU A 41 -13.81 5.27 7.30
C LEU A 41 -13.59 4.94 8.79
N THR A 42 -14.46 5.43 9.69
CA THR A 42 -14.41 5.11 11.11
C THR A 42 -14.95 3.71 11.44
N GLN A 43 -15.69 3.10 10.51
CA GLN A 43 -16.18 1.73 10.60
C GLN A 43 -15.06 0.77 10.18
N VAL A 44 -14.23 0.40 11.15
CA VAL A 44 -13.11 -0.51 10.96
C VAL A 44 -13.55 -1.97 11.17
N PRO A 45 -12.94 -2.95 10.46
CA PRO A 45 -11.84 -2.79 9.48
C PRO A 45 -12.32 -2.28 8.12
N VAL A 46 -11.41 -1.65 7.35
CA VAL A 46 -11.64 -1.34 5.93
C VAL A 46 -11.82 -2.65 5.14
N LEU A 47 -12.94 -2.82 4.45
CA LEU A 47 -13.24 -4.09 3.76
C LEU A 47 -12.66 -4.10 2.34
N VAL A 48 -11.85 -5.12 2.04
CA VAL A 48 -11.22 -5.31 0.72
C VAL A 48 -12.25 -5.45 -0.39
N ASP A 49 -13.39 -6.10 -0.12
CA ASP A 49 -14.52 -6.20 -1.06
C ASP A 49 -15.04 -4.85 -1.53
N HIS A 50 -15.00 -3.82 -0.68
CA HIS A 50 -15.44 -2.46 -1.01
C HIS A 50 -14.32 -1.65 -1.66
N ILE A 51 -13.05 -2.01 -1.45
CA ILE A 51 -11.90 -1.39 -2.12
C ILE A 51 -11.77 -1.89 -3.56
N ARG A 52 -12.06 -3.18 -3.82
CA ARG A 52 -12.01 -3.79 -5.15
C ARG A 52 -12.64 -2.92 -6.25
N PRO A 53 -13.93 -2.55 -6.20
CA PRO A 53 -14.55 -1.78 -7.28
C PRO A 53 -13.88 -0.42 -7.49
N LEU A 54 -13.38 0.21 -6.43
CA LEU A 54 -12.65 1.48 -6.53
C LEU A 54 -11.32 1.28 -7.27
N ILE A 55 -10.67 0.13 -7.11
CA ILE A 55 -9.46 -0.21 -7.86
C ILE A 55 -9.79 -0.56 -9.32
N GLU A 56 -10.84 -1.35 -9.57
CA GLU A 56 -11.32 -1.69 -10.92
C GLU A 56 -11.64 -0.42 -11.74
N GLU A 57 -12.28 0.58 -11.14
CA GLU A 57 -12.61 1.86 -11.80
C GLU A 57 -11.39 2.65 -12.31
N ARG A 58 -10.19 2.33 -11.82
CA ARG A 58 -8.93 2.95 -12.29
C ARG A 58 -8.41 2.33 -13.59
N GLY A 59 -9.07 1.28 -14.09
CA GLY A 59 -8.92 0.80 -15.47
C GLY A 59 -7.73 -0.13 -15.72
N PHE A 60 -7.17 -0.76 -14.68
CA PHE A 60 -6.04 -1.69 -14.82
C PHE A 60 -6.46 -3.13 -15.10
N ALA A 61 -7.61 -3.53 -14.56
CA ALA A 61 -8.31 -4.76 -14.88
C ALA A 61 -9.80 -4.45 -14.83
N ASP A 62 -10.57 -5.00 -15.77
CA ASP A 62 -12.03 -4.85 -15.77
C ASP A 62 -12.64 -5.57 -14.55
N ARG A 63 -12.00 -6.66 -14.11
CA ARG A 63 -12.38 -7.43 -12.93
C ARG A 63 -11.20 -7.93 -12.14
N ILE A 64 -11.30 -7.81 -10.83
CA ILE A 64 -10.38 -8.40 -9.87
C ILE A 64 -11.12 -9.49 -9.10
N ILE A 65 -10.60 -10.71 -9.17
CA ILE A 65 -11.10 -11.85 -8.40
C ILE A 65 -10.01 -12.39 -7.50
N TRP A 66 -10.39 -12.98 -6.37
CA TRP A 66 -9.43 -13.67 -5.52
C TRP A 66 -9.95 -14.99 -4.99
N GLU A 67 -9.04 -15.93 -4.80
CA GLU A 67 -9.32 -17.26 -4.31
C GLU A 67 -8.21 -17.76 -3.39
N ALA A 68 -8.59 -18.61 -2.43
CA ALA A 68 -7.60 -19.33 -1.63
C ALA A 68 -6.91 -20.38 -2.50
N TYR A 69 -5.59 -20.49 -2.37
CA TYR A 69 -4.79 -21.43 -3.12
C TYR A 69 -3.76 -22.09 -2.21
N ASP A 70 -3.50 -23.38 -2.43
CA ASP A 70 -2.49 -24.14 -1.70
C ASP A 70 -1.18 -24.12 -2.49
N PHE A 71 -0.33 -23.12 -2.20
CA PHE A 71 0.94 -22.97 -2.87
C PHE A 71 1.91 -24.11 -2.51
N PRO A 72 2.54 -24.78 -3.50
CA PRO A 72 3.61 -25.74 -3.21
C PRO A 72 4.80 -25.10 -2.47
N ALA A 73 5.05 -23.81 -2.74
CA ALA A 73 6.08 -23.02 -2.09
C ALA A 73 5.50 -22.31 -0.86
N LYS A 74 5.98 -22.66 0.33
CA LYS A 74 5.48 -22.14 1.62
C LYS A 74 5.73 -20.64 1.84
N ASN A 75 6.60 -20.05 1.02
CA ASN A 75 6.98 -18.64 1.11
C ASN A 75 6.13 -17.71 0.24
N ILE A 76 5.16 -18.20 -0.52
CA ILE A 76 4.27 -17.35 -1.32
C ILE A 76 3.05 -17.00 -0.48
N ALA A 77 2.88 -15.70 -0.19
CA ALA A 77 1.72 -15.20 0.55
C ALA A 77 0.51 -15.01 -0.39
N ALA A 78 0.75 -14.42 -1.56
CA ALA A 78 -0.19 -14.33 -2.65
C ALA A 78 0.55 -14.09 -3.97
N GLN A 79 -0.17 -14.22 -5.08
CA GLN A 79 0.29 -13.82 -6.41
C GLN A 79 -0.89 -13.30 -7.24
N VAL A 80 -0.63 -12.33 -8.12
CA VAL A 80 -1.57 -11.90 -9.15
C VAL A 80 -1.21 -12.48 -10.53
N SER A 81 -2.23 -12.85 -11.31
CA SER A 81 -2.11 -13.28 -12.69
C SER A 81 -3.15 -12.57 -13.56
N PHE A 82 -2.76 -12.17 -14.76
CA PHE A 82 -3.63 -11.47 -15.71
C PHE A 82 -4.02 -12.40 -16.86
N TYR A 83 -5.28 -12.37 -17.24
CA TYR A 83 -5.79 -13.16 -18.35
C TYR A 83 -7.07 -12.53 -18.92
N GLN A 84 -7.43 -12.93 -20.14
CA GLN A 84 -8.64 -12.49 -20.81
C GLN A 84 -9.71 -13.57 -20.74
N GLU A 85 -10.94 -13.17 -20.42
CA GLU A 85 -12.08 -14.08 -20.32
C GLU A 85 -13.37 -13.38 -20.81
N GLU A 86 -14.35 -14.16 -21.28
CA GLU A 86 -15.66 -13.62 -21.61
C GLU A 86 -16.36 -13.10 -20.34
N MET A 87 -16.68 -11.81 -20.31
CA MET A 87 -17.34 -11.14 -19.18
C MET A 87 -18.85 -11.44 -19.10
N GLY A 88 -19.35 -12.25 -20.03
CA GLY A 88 -20.76 -12.58 -20.20
C GLY A 88 -21.17 -12.51 -21.67
N ALA A 89 -22.31 -13.14 -21.99
CA ALA A 89 -22.77 -13.35 -23.36
C ALA A 89 -22.90 -12.07 -24.22
N TYR A 90 -22.97 -10.89 -23.60
CA TYR A 90 -23.14 -9.60 -24.29
C TYR A 90 -22.09 -8.55 -23.94
N LEU A 91 -21.14 -8.86 -23.05
CA LEU A 91 -20.12 -7.91 -22.59
C LEU A 91 -18.78 -8.08 -23.32
N GLY A 92 -18.64 -9.14 -24.11
CA GLY A 92 -17.41 -9.43 -24.85
C GLY A 92 -16.32 -10.00 -23.95
N VAL A 93 -15.08 -9.83 -24.38
CA VAL A 93 -13.88 -10.25 -23.66
C VAL A 93 -13.38 -9.07 -22.83
N GLY A 94 -13.02 -9.34 -21.58
CA GLY A 94 -12.40 -8.34 -20.69
C GLY A 94 -11.15 -8.86 -20.02
N ASP A 95 -10.41 -7.94 -19.42
CA ASP A 95 -9.15 -8.19 -18.72
C ASP A 95 -9.42 -8.51 -17.24
N TYR A 96 -9.04 -9.70 -16.81
CA TYR A 96 -9.18 -10.18 -15.45
C TYR A 96 -7.82 -10.21 -14.74
N ALA A 97 -7.80 -9.72 -13.50
CA ALA A 97 -6.74 -9.98 -12.54
C ALA A 97 -7.22 -11.03 -11.52
N ARG A 98 -6.57 -12.19 -11.49
CA ARG A 98 -6.80 -13.23 -10.49
C ARG A 98 -5.70 -13.21 -9.45
N ILE A 99 -6.10 -12.93 -8.22
CA ILE A 99 -5.26 -12.94 -7.03
C ILE A 99 -5.44 -14.28 -6.32
N GLN A 100 -4.39 -15.06 -6.21
CA GLN A 100 -4.39 -16.29 -5.43
C GLN A 100 -3.65 -16.03 -4.12
N TYR A 101 -4.31 -16.23 -2.98
CA TYR A 101 -3.68 -16.06 -1.66
C TYR A 101 -3.52 -17.41 -0.97
N SER A 102 -2.47 -17.53 -0.15
CA SER A 102 -2.16 -18.79 0.53
C SER A 102 -3.25 -19.14 1.55
N ALA A 103 -3.85 -20.31 1.38
CA ALA A 103 -4.92 -20.81 2.25
C ALA A 103 -4.45 -21.03 3.70
N HIS A 104 -3.14 -21.17 3.92
CA HIS A 104 -2.54 -21.43 5.24
C HIS A 104 -2.33 -20.16 6.06
N LEU A 105 -2.53 -18.98 5.47
CA LEU A 105 -2.44 -17.70 6.18
C LEU A 105 -3.66 -17.49 7.07
N ASN A 106 -3.47 -16.79 8.18
CA ASN A 106 -4.60 -16.32 8.97
C ASN A 106 -5.35 -15.20 8.23
N PHE A 107 -6.58 -14.90 8.67
CA PHE A 107 -7.44 -13.91 8.02
C PHE A 107 -6.78 -12.52 7.83
N CYS A 108 -6.01 -12.04 8.82
CA CYS A 108 -5.32 -10.76 8.72
C CYS A 108 -4.30 -10.74 7.59
N TRP A 109 -3.52 -11.82 7.47
CA TRP A 109 -2.53 -11.99 6.40
C TRP A 109 -3.20 -12.18 5.03
N GLN A 110 -4.28 -12.95 4.95
CA GLN A 110 -5.04 -13.11 3.70
C GLN A 110 -5.56 -11.75 3.20
N ARG A 111 -6.18 -10.95 4.08
CA ARG A 111 -6.71 -9.62 3.74
C ARG A 111 -5.61 -8.67 3.30
N PHE A 112 -4.49 -8.65 4.00
CA PHE A 112 -3.35 -7.81 3.64
C PHE A 112 -2.73 -8.22 2.30
N ALA A 113 -2.50 -9.52 2.10
CA ALA A 113 -1.93 -10.05 0.87
C ALA A 113 -2.83 -9.75 -0.35
N VAL A 114 -4.15 -9.97 -0.24
CA VAL A 114 -5.09 -9.61 -1.32
C VAL A 114 -5.03 -8.11 -1.61
N CYS A 115 -5.04 -7.26 -0.58
CA CYS A 115 -4.97 -5.81 -0.80
C CYS A 115 -3.66 -5.37 -1.47
N LYS A 116 -2.54 -5.97 -1.09
CA LYS A 116 -1.24 -5.74 -1.72
C LYS A 116 -1.26 -6.12 -3.20
N GLU A 117 -1.76 -7.31 -3.53
CA GLU A 117 -1.86 -7.77 -4.93
C GLU A 117 -2.84 -6.92 -5.77
N MET A 118 -3.87 -6.33 -5.16
CA MET A 118 -4.70 -5.34 -5.88
C MET A 118 -3.89 -4.09 -6.27
N PHE A 119 -2.95 -3.65 -5.44
CA PHE A 119 -2.07 -2.52 -5.79
C PHE A 119 -0.98 -2.90 -6.79
N HIS A 120 -0.56 -4.17 -6.86
CA HIS A 120 0.26 -4.64 -7.97
C HIS A 120 -0.43 -4.46 -9.33
N CYS A 121 -1.76 -4.58 -9.40
CA CYS A 121 -2.52 -4.27 -10.62
C CYS A 121 -2.32 -2.83 -11.09
N ILE A 122 -2.10 -1.90 -10.16
CA ILE A 122 -1.87 -0.48 -10.45
C ILE A 122 -0.38 -0.21 -10.73
N LEU A 123 0.53 -0.85 -9.99
CA LEU A 123 1.97 -0.56 -10.01
C LEU A 123 2.72 -1.22 -11.17
N ASP A 124 2.36 -2.44 -11.56
CA ASP A 124 3.12 -3.24 -12.53
C ASP A 124 2.78 -2.90 -13.99
N VAL A 125 2.89 -1.61 -14.34
CA VAL A 125 2.71 -1.05 -15.71
C VAL A 125 3.86 -1.44 -16.65
N SER A 126 4.83 -2.24 -16.20
CA SER A 126 5.87 -2.81 -17.05
C SER A 126 6.09 -4.30 -16.74
N PRO A 127 6.02 -5.20 -17.75
CA PRO A 127 6.00 -6.65 -17.56
C PRO A 127 7.32 -7.27 -17.01
N SER A 128 8.27 -6.47 -16.55
CA SER A 128 9.62 -6.88 -16.15
C SER A 128 9.90 -6.87 -14.64
N ASN A 129 9.02 -6.37 -13.78
CA ASN A 129 9.24 -6.36 -12.33
C ASN A 129 8.32 -7.35 -11.63
N ARG A 130 8.73 -8.62 -11.58
CA ARG A 130 8.13 -9.63 -10.69
C ARG A 130 9.22 -10.12 -9.75
N VAL A 131 9.18 -9.70 -8.50
CA VAL A 131 9.96 -10.32 -7.43
C VAL A 131 9.04 -10.59 -6.24
N THR A 132 8.69 -11.85 -6.07
CA THR A 132 7.91 -12.39 -4.95
C THR A 132 8.86 -13.12 -4.01
N GLU A 133 9.50 -12.40 -3.08
CA GLU A 133 10.25 -13.04 -1.99
C GLU A 133 10.01 -12.36 -0.63
N ILE A 134 9.78 -13.19 0.40
CA ILE A 134 9.60 -12.82 1.81
C ILE A 134 10.71 -11.91 2.37
N GLY A 135 11.88 -11.87 1.72
CA GLY A 135 12.96 -10.93 2.06
C GLY A 135 12.68 -9.45 1.74
N GLY A 136 11.64 -9.16 0.95
CA GLY A 136 11.18 -7.80 0.63
C GLY A 136 10.51 -7.09 1.81
N LEU A 137 9.75 -7.85 2.63
CA LEU A 137 8.96 -7.34 3.76
C LEU A 137 9.78 -6.61 4.83
N MET A 138 11.06 -6.97 5.02
CA MET A 138 11.88 -6.39 6.11
C MET A 138 12.55 -5.05 5.76
N LYS A 139 12.63 -4.69 4.47
CA LYS A 139 13.36 -3.48 4.03
C LYS A 139 12.60 -2.18 4.21
N LEU A 140 11.28 -2.23 4.33
CA LEU A 140 10.46 -1.08 4.73
C LEU A 140 10.88 -0.58 6.11
N SER A 141 11.24 -1.49 7.02
CA SER A 141 11.80 -1.12 8.33
C SER A 141 13.14 -0.40 8.21
N GLU A 142 14.02 -0.81 7.28
CA GLU A 142 15.34 -0.18 7.10
C GLU A 142 15.25 1.23 6.51
N LEU A 143 14.41 1.44 5.50
CA LEU A 143 14.27 2.73 4.80
C LEU A 143 13.67 3.83 5.68
N LEU A 144 12.76 3.47 6.57
CA LEU A 144 12.11 4.41 7.47
C LEU A 144 12.99 4.65 8.72
N VAL A 145 13.67 3.61 9.24
CA VAL A 145 14.53 3.70 10.43
C VAL A 145 15.85 4.43 10.13
N SER A 146 16.34 4.40 8.89
CA SER A 146 17.56 5.12 8.51
C SER A 146 17.31 6.60 8.21
N GLY A 147 17.03 7.39 9.25
CA GLY A 147 17.11 8.87 9.19
C GLY A 147 18.52 9.42 8.94
N ALA A 148 19.44 8.65 8.35
CA ALA A 148 20.85 9.01 8.21
C ALA A 148 21.49 8.44 6.93
N SER A 149 21.74 9.33 5.97
CA SER A 149 23.03 9.44 5.24
C SER A 149 23.74 8.14 4.81
N ARG A 150 23.04 7.20 4.17
CA ARG A 150 23.71 6.17 3.36
C ARG A 150 23.86 6.68 1.93
N SER A 151 25.10 6.65 1.45
CA SER A 151 25.51 7.01 0.09
C SER A 151 24.51 6.52 -0.95
N LEU A 152 23.96 7.46 -1.73
CA LEU A 152 23.04 7.27 -2.86
C LEU A 152 23.62 6.39 -4.00
N ALA A 153 24.86 5.90 -3.87
CA ALA A 153 25.52 5.05 -4.87
C ALA A 153 25.18 3.56 -4.77
N GLU A 154 24.53 3.09 -3.70
CA GLU A 154 24.09 1.69 -3.54
C GLU A 154 22.56 1.51 -3.67
N PHE A 155 21.86 2.52 -4.21
CA PHE A 155 20.41 2.51 -4.37
C PHE A 155 20.00 1.50 -5.47
N LYS A 156 19.48 0.34 -5.07
CA LYS A 156 18.76 -0.56 -5.97
C LYS A 156 17.46 0.13 -6.42
N PRO A 157 17.00 -0.05 -7.67
CA PRO A 157 15.71 0.47 -8.11
C PRO A 157 14.62 0.00 -7.14
N HIS A 158 13.73 0.93 -6.76
CA HIS A 158 12.56 0.67 -5.91
C HIS A 158 11.84 -0.62 -6.37
N ASP A 159 11.57 -1.51 -5.41
CA ASP A 159 10.92 -2.81 -5.63
C ASP A 159 9.40 -2.60 -5.57
N THR A 160 8.67 -2.93 -6.65
CA THR A 160 7.20 -2.70 -6.74
C THR A 160 6.45 -3.43 -5.63
N GLU A 161 7.04 -4.48 -5.07
CA GLU A 161 6.58 -5.18 -3.87
C GLU A 161 6.47 -4.24 -2.66
N GLN A 162 7.50 -3.44 -2.38
CA GLN A 162 7.50 -2.51 -1.25
C GLN A 162 6.49 -1.39 -1.43
N ASP A 163 6.37 -0.89 -2.66
CA ASP A 163 5.38 0.13 -3.00
C ASP A 163 3.96 -0.43 -2.78
N ALA A 164 3.69 -1.66 -3.21
CA ALA A 164 2.40 -2.32 -2.99
C ALA A 164 2.09 -2.53 -1.51
N GLU A 165 3.10 -2.89 -0.69
CA GLU A 165 2.96 -3.00 0.77
C GLU A 165 2.59 -1.66 1.42
N VAL A 166 3.24 -0.56 1.02
CA VAL A 166 2.91 0.78 1.52
C VAL A 166 1.48 1.13 1.15
N LEU A 167 1.08 0.95 -0.11
CA LEU A 167 -0.27 1.29 -0.55
C LEU A 167 -1.34 0.43 0.15
N ALA A 168 -1.06 -0.85 0.37
CA ALA A 168 -1.95 -1.73 1.15
C ALA A 168 -2.06 -1.29 2.61
N LEU A 169 -0.95 -0.93 3.26
CA LEU A 169 -0.96 -0.44 4.64
C LEU A 169 -1.72 0.89 4.75
N GLU A 170 -1.46 1.84 3.86
CA GLU A 170 -2.16 3.13 3.83
C GLU A 170 -3.65 3.00 3.51
N THR A 171 -4.06 1.91 2.86
CA THR A 171 -5.47 1.64 2.58
C THR A 171 -6.17 0.93 3.74
N LEU A 172 -5.54 -0.09 4.33
CA LEU A 172 -6.16 -0.91 5.38
C LEU A 172 -6.02 -0.32 6.79
N PHE A 173 -4.99 0.49 7.02
CA PHE A 173 -4.71 1.20 8.28
C PHE A 173 -4.23 2.64 7.99
N PRO A 174 -5.12 3.49 7.44
CA PRO A 174 -4.78 4.83 6.98
C PRO A 174 -4.25 5.73 8.10
N LEU A 175 -3.42 6.69 7.71
CA LEU A 175 -2.80 7.69 8.59
C LEU A 175 -3.80 8.35 9.55
N GLU A 176 -4.98 8.70 9.07
CA GLU A 176 -6.05 9.36 9.82
C GLU A 176 -6.54 8.52 10.99
N LEU A 177 -6.55 7.19 10.83
CA LEU A 177 -6.95 6.26 11.88
C LEU A 177 -5.78 5.99 12.84
N ARG A 178 -4.55 5.93 12.34
CA ARG A 178 -3.34 5.81 13.16
C ARG A 178 -3.17 6.98 14.12
N LYS A 179 -3.37 8.21 13.63
CA LYS A 179 -3.29 9.44 14.44
C LYS A 179 -4.18 9.43 15.67
N ARG A 180 -5.35 8.80 15.60
CA ARG A 180 -6.30 8.67 16.72
C ARG A 180 -5.78 7.80 17.86
N HIS A 181 -4.79 6.96 17.58
CA HIS A 181 -4.21 6.03 18.54
C HIS A 181 -2.82 6.46 19.03
N LEU A 182 -2.22 7.50 18.45
CA LEU A 182 -0.84 7.92 18.76
C LEU A 182 -0.61 8.14 20.26
N GLU A 183 -1.48 8.88 20.93
CA GLU A 183 -1.35 9.17 22.37
C GLU A 183 -1.42 7.88 23.21
N GLN A 184 -2.45 7.06 22.98
CA GLN A 184 -2.65 5.80 23.69
C GLN A 184 -1.51 4.81 23.43
N TYR A 185 -1.02 4.75 22.19
CA TYR A 185 0.04 3.85 21.78
C TYR A 185 1.38 4.26 22.40
N SER A 186 1.69 5.56 22.38
CA SER A 186 2.90 6.12 23.00
C SER A 186 2.92 5.95 24.52
N ALA A 187 1.74 5.97 25.15
CA ALA A 187 1.56 5.69 26.57
C ALA A 187 1.54 4.18 26.90
N GLY A 188 1.64 3.28 25.91
CA GLY A 188 1.57 1.83 26.09
C GLY A 188 0.19 1.31 26.50
N LEU A 189 -0.87 2.12 26.32
CA LEU A 189 -2.25 1.77 26.67
C LEU A 189 -2.94 0.92 25.60
N ILE A 190 -2.43 0.95 24.37
CA ILE A 190 -2.86 0.07 23.28
C ILE A 190 -1.64 -0.61 22.66
N THR A 191 -1.72 -1.92 22.47
CA THR A 191 -0.61 -2.73 21.93
C THR A 191 -0.73 -2.95 20.42
N ASP A 192 0.37 -3.34 19.79
CA ASP A 192 0.45 -3.77 18.39
C ASP A 192 -0.61 -4.83 18.08
N TYR A 193 -0.71 -5.85 18.94
CA TYR A 193 -1.72 -6.90 18.85
C TYR A 193 -3.16 -6.37 18.90
N GLN A 194 -3.45 -5.40 19.78
CA GLN A 194 -4.79 -4.81 19.89
C GLN A 194 -5.16 -3.99 18.64
N LEU A 195 -4.20 -3.25 18.08
CA LEU A 195 -4.37 -2.56 16.80
C LEU A 195 -4.56 -3.57 15.66
N ALA A 196 -3.72 -4.59 15.58
CA ALA A 196 -3.80 -5.65 14.58
C ALA A 196 -5.17 -6.35 14.60
N LEU A 197 -5.68 -6.66 15.79
CA LEU A 197 -7.00 -7.26 15.97
C LEU A 197 -8.13 -6.31 15.58
N ARG A 198 -8.03 -5.02 15.94
CA ARG A 198 -9.03 -3.99 15.63
C ARG A 198 -9.13 -3.72 14.13
N TYR A 199 -7.99 -3.56 13.47
CA TYR A 199 -7.90 -3.23 12.04
C TYR A 199 -7.85 -4.45 11.13
N ARG A 200 -7.79 -5.66 11.70
CA ARG A 200 -7.67 -6.95 10.99
C ARG A 200 -6.50 -6.99 10.01
N ILE A 201 -5.35 -6.44 10.42
CA ILE A 201 -4.08 -6.46 9.69
C ILE A 201 -3.05 -7.31 10.46
N PRO A 202 -1.94 -7.76 9.83
CA PRO A 202 -0.89 -8.45 10.56
C PRO A 202 -0.25 -7.55 11.63
N GLU A 203 0.17 -8.16 12.74
CA GLU A 203 0.74 -7.44 13.89
C GLU A 203 2.01 -6.65 13.54
N ASP A 204 2.87 -7.23 12.70
CA ASP A 204 4.07 -6.54 12.22
C ASP A 204 3.73 -5.25 11.47
N TYR A 205 2.67 -5.25 10.65
CA TYR A 205 2.22 -4.06 9.92
C TYR A 205 1.50 -3.05 10.81
N ALA A 206 0.81 -3.51 11.87
CA ALA A 206 0.27 -2.60 12.87
C ALA A 206 1.39 -1.83 13.58
N ARG A 207 2.45 -2.54 13.96
CA ARG A 207 3.66 -1.97 14.56
C ARG A 207 4.39 -1.00 13.63
N ILE A 208 4.67 -1.41 12.39
CA ILE A 208 5.31 -0.56 11.36
C ILE A 208 4.49 0.70 11.12
N GLY A 209 3.16 0.55 10.98
CA GLY A 209 2.23 1.65 10.79
C GLY A 209 2.33 2.73 11.87
N MET A 210 2.67 2.35 13.10
CA MET A 210 2.75 3.26 14.25
C MET A 210 4.14 3.84 14.50
N TYR A 211 5.17 3.49 13.73
CA TYR A 211 6.48 4.12 13.90
C TYR A 211 6.45 5.61 13.52
N GLU A 212 7.07 6.45 14.34
CA GLU A 212 7.08 7.91 14.18
C GLU A 212 7.66 8.35 12.83
N ASN A 213 8.74 7.70 12.39
CA ASN A 213 9.36 7.92 11.10
C ASN A 213 8.45 7.55 9.90
N TYR A 214 7.64 6.49 10.04
CA TYR A 214 6.68 6.09 9.01
C TYR A 214 5.54 7.09 8.93
N ILE A 215 4.92 7.41 10.07
CA ILE A 215 3.86 8.41 10.17
C ILE A 215 4.33 9.75 9.59
N GLY A 216 5.48 10.27 10.05
CA GLY A 216 6.04 11.52 9.55
C GLY A 216 6.44 11.45 8.07
N GLY A 217 6.86 10.28 7.58
CA GLY A 217 7.13 10.04 6.17
C GLY A 217 5.89 10.18 5.31
N ILE A 218 4.80 9.49 5.69
CA ILE A 218 3.53 9.54 4.98
C ILE A 218 2.89 10.93 5.08
N GLU A 219 3.00 11.61 6.22
CA GLU A 219 2.55 13.00 6.37
C GLU A 219 3.21 13.93 5.36
N ARG A 220 4.54 13.89 5.26
CA ARG A 220 5.29 14.71 4.29
C ARG A 220 4.91 14.39 2.85
N LEU A 221 4.68 13.11 2.55
CA LEU A 221 4.22 12.69 1.21
C LEU A 221 2.80 13.16 0.92
N ARG A 222 1.96 13.39 1.93
CA ARG A 222 0.54 13.77 1.76
C ARG A 222 0.26 15.25 2.02
N GLU A 223 1.29 16.09 2.23
CA GLU A 223 1.12 17.53 2.44
C GLU A 223 0.35 18.15 1.25
N GLY A 224 -0.91 18.51 1.49
CA GLY A 224 -1.85 19.01 0.48
C GLY A 224 -3.07 18.11 0.19
N THR A 225 -3.17 16.90 0.75
CA THR A 225 -4.26 15.93 0.47
C THR A 225 -4.78 15.20 1.72
N LEU A 226 -4.56 15.77 2.91
CA LEU A 226 -5.19 15.26 4.13
C LEU A 226 -6.70 15.41 4.01
N LEU A 227 -7.41 14.28 4.08
CA LEU A 227 -8.86 14.28 4.13
C LEU A 227 -9.29 14.85 5.48
N GLU A 228 -10.09 15.91 5.47
CA GLU A 228 -10.82 16.33 6.66
C GLU A 228 -11.90 15.26 6.92
N ILE A 229 -11.64 14.37 7.89
CA ILE A 229 -12.53 13.26 8.31
C ILE A 229 -13.13 13.54 9.67
#